data_AF-A0A950XUD6-F1
#
_entry.id   AF-A0A950XUD6-F1
#
_cell.length_a   1.000
_cell.length_b   1.000
_cell.length_c   1.000
_cell.angle_alpha   90.00
_cell.angle_beta   90.00
_cell.angle_gamma   90.00
#
_symmetry.space_group_name_H-M   'P 1'
#
loop_
_entity.id
_entity.type
_entity.pdbx_description
1 polymer ?
#
loop_
_entity_poly.entity_id
_entity_poly.type
_entity_poly.pdbx_seq_one_letter_code
_entity_poly.pdbx_strand_id
1 'polypeptide(L)'
;ITWMGLPGFEKVQHGRAILRTAGQLLKQFDSYDHLRTSMAEASSGAMASDGWMNLLSYGTTDPNVGAVEHQLYGLPGVNTAIQSQRDLWNATMNGEYPASGSGRYMTAWFDLMSNTRYWELEPYFDVDGGRAVALEGVDYIVYIDKPGPVEVTVINHGYDVAWIDPATGERTKAKDYKGQHFSGEPPDRSHDWILEISREGHKQSLKSYKFDSRGYDDPDVPPIQIQEIETNQQRIPFDVSVPPEGAAISLAMPALYSLRITRQARATRSLLVEWTGEVTADGEGYRVIGTGREGTFHIPPSIAHNIPASLRVRVSILNANGKAYQIDKVYRLTQ
;
A
#
# COMPACT_ATOMS: atom_id res chain seq x y z
N ILE A 1 -6.13 8.19 -22.79
CA ILE A 1 -6.53 9.41 -22.07
C ILE A 1 -6.92 9.00 -20.66
N THR A 2 -6.50 9.72 -19.63
CA THR A 2 -6.90 9.50 -18.24
C THR A 2 -7.58 10.76 -17.74
N TRP A 3 -8.76 10.62 -17.16
CA TRP A 3 -9.46 11.72 -16.53
C TRP A 3 -8.99 11.86 -15.08
N MET A 4 -8.33 12.96 -14.81
CA MET A 4 -7.85 13.31 -13.48
C MET A 4 -8.68 14.48 -12.96
N GLY A 5 -9.37 14.25 -11.85
CA GLY A 5 -10.11 15.28 -11.14
C GLY A 5 -9.21 16.33 -10.50
N LEU A 6 -9.82 17.21 -9.74
CA LEU A 6 -9.21 18.28 -8.95
C LEU A 6 -7.98 17.80 -8.15
N PRO A 7 -6.78 18.33 -8.43
CA PRO A 7 -5.59 18.09 -7.61
C PRO A 7 -5.72 18.68 -6.21
N GLY A 8 -5.29 17.91 -5.20
CA GLY A 8 -5.36 18.32 -3.80
C GLY A 8 -6.79 18.60 -3.36
N PHE A 9 -7.76 17.81 -3.83
CA PHE A 9 -9.18 17.94 -3.44
C PHE A 9 -9.36 17.97 -1.92
N GLU A 10 -8.42 17.36 -1.20
CA GLU A 10 -8.37 17.30 0.25
C GLU A 10 -8.39 18.67 0.89
N LYS A 11 -7.78 19.68 0.24
CA LYS A 11 -7.67 21.07 0.69
C LYS A 11 -8.86 21.94 0.28
N VAL A 12 -9.73 21.44 -0.58
CA VAL A 12 -10.83 22.21 -1.16
C VAL A 12 -12.10 21.91 -0.38
N GLN A 13 -12.76 22.96 0.10
CA GLN A 13 -14.07 22.86 0.73
C GLN A 13 -15.06 22.21 -0.25
N HIS A 14 -15.77 21.18 0.18
CA HIS A 14 -16.68 20.39 -0.67
C HIS A 14 -15.99 19.70 -1.86
N GLY A 15 -14.66 19.54 -1.81
CA GLY A 15 -13.87 18.95 -2.90
C GLY A 15 -14.38 17.56 -3.29
N ARG A 16 -14.71 16.71 -2.30
CA ARG A 16 -15.30 15.38 -2.54
C ARG A 16 -16.66 15.47 -3.22
N ALA A 17 -17.55 16.34 -2.76
CA ALA A 17 -18.90 16.47 -3.32
C ALA A 17 -18.87 16.96 -4.78
N ILE A 18 -17.99 17.92 -5.07
CA ILE A 18 -17.73 18.41 -6.43
C ILE A 18 -17.22 17.27 -7.32
N LEU A 19 -16.20 16.54 -6.86
CA LEU A 19 -15.61 15.43 -7.60
C LEU A 19 -16.59 14.28 -7.83
N ARG A 20 -17.39 13.92 -6.83
CA ARG A 20 -18.43 12.90 -6.97
C ARG A 20 -19.43 13.28 -8.06
N THR A 21 -19.91 14.52 -8.04
CA THR A 21 -20.90 14.99 -9.02
C THR A 21 -20.31 15.02 -10.43
N ALA A 22 -19.14 15.65 -10.59
CA ALA A 22 -18.45 15.75 -11.88
C ALA A 22 -18.04 14.37 -12.41
N GLY A 23 -17.52 13.50 -11.55
CA GLY A 23 -17.09 12.15 -11.89
C GLY A 23 -18.25 11.24 -12.30
N GLN A 24 -19.41 11.35 -11.66
CA GLN A 24 -20.62 10.61 -12.04
C GLN A 24 -21.13 11.05 -13.43
N LEU A 25 -21.16 12.35 -13.70
CA LEU A 25 -21.51 12.88 -15.02
C LEU A 25 -20.50 12.42 -16.08
N LEU A 26 -19.20 12.50 -15.78
CA LEU A 26 -18.15 12.05 -16.68
C LEU A 26 -18.29 10.57 -17.03
N LYS A 27 -18.52 9.71 -16.03
CA LYS A 27 -18.78 8.27 -16.25
C LYS A 27 -20.00 8.02 -17.13
N GLN A 28 -21.04 8.85 -17.03
CA GLN A 28 -22.23 8.74 -17.87
C GLN A 28 -21.94 9.09 -19.34
N PHE A 29 -21.09 10.09 -19.60
CA PHE A 29 -20.83 10.59 -20.95
C PHE A 29 -19.60 9.96 -21.62
N ASP A 30 -18.70 9.36 -20.86
CA ASP A 30 -17.50 8.71 -21.37
C ASP A 30 -17.77 7.26 -21.80
N SER A 31 -18.26 7.10 -23.03
CA SER A 31 -18.58 5.79 -23.62
C SER A 31 -17.39 4.84 -23.76
N TYR A 32 -16.16 5.36 -23.67
CA TYR A 32 -14.92 4.58 -23.78
C TYR A 32 -14.42 4.08 -22.43
N ASP A 33 -15.10 4.45 -21.34
CA ASP A 33 -14.77 4.04 -19.98
C ASP A 33 -13.28 4.30 -19.64
N HIS A 34 -12.76 5.49 -20.00
CA HIS A 34 -11.37 5.82 -19.73
C HIS A 34 -11.06 5.72 -18.24
N LEU A 35 -9.77 5.56 -17.91
CA LEU A 35 -9.29 5.62 -16.54
C LEU A 35 -9.70 6.95 -15.88
N ARG A 36 -10.21 6.87 -14.65
CA ARG A 36 -10.78 7.98 -13.87
C ARG A 36 -10.31 7.89 -12.43
N THR A 37 -9.75 9.00 -11.96
CA THR A 37 -9.31 9.16 -10.57
C THR A 37 -9.27 10.63 -10.17
N SER A 38 -8.89 10.91 -8.94
CA SER A 38 -8.47 12.25 -8.50
C SER A 38 -6.96 12.41 -8.56
N MET A 39 -6.44 13.60 -8.32
CA MET A 39 -5.02 13.80 -8.01
C MET A 39 -4.90 14.10 -6.52
N ALA A 40 -5.10 13.07 -5.70
CA ALA A 40 -5.02 13.19 -4.25
C ALA A 40 -3.61 13.56 -3.81
N GLU A 41 -3.50 14.38 -2.77
CA GLU A 41 -2.22 14.68 -2.12
C GLU A 41 -1.75 13.53 -1.25
N ALA A 42 -2.65 12.81 -0.58
CA ALA A 42 -2.29 11.62 0.18
C ALA A 42 -2.85 10.36 -0.48
N SER A 43 -4.18 10.20 -0.46
CA SER A 43 -4.88 9.10 -1.08
C SER A 43 -6.27 9.52 -1.57
N SER A 44 -6.68 8.98 -2.72
CA SER A 44 -8.05 9.10 -3.21
C SER A 44 -9.02 8.10 -2.57
N GLY A 45 -8.57 7.19 -1.70
CA GLY A 45 -9.38 6.10 -1.13
C GLY A 45 -10.68 6.57 -0.46
N ALA A 46 -10.71 7.79 0.06
CA ALA A 46 -11.92 8.43 0.60
C ALA A 46 -13.09 8.52 -0.39
N MET A 47 -12.81 8.46 -1.69
CA MET A 47 -13.79 8.50 -2.77
C MET A 47 -14.02 7.13 -3.43
N ALA A 48 -13.34 6.06 -3.00
CA ALA A 48 -13.43 4.74 -3.62
C ALA A 48 -14.89 4.24 -3.69
N SER A 49 -15.67 4.50 -2.63
CA SER A 49 -17.09 4.14 -2.53
C SER A 49 -18.04 5.03 -3.33
N ASP A 50 -17.57 6.14 -3.89
CA ASP A 50 -18.41 7.07 -4.67
C ASP A 50 -18.76 6.52 -6.07
N GLY A 51 -18.10 5.43 -6.49
CA GLY A 51 -18.49 4.60 -7.64
C GLY A 51 -18.16 5.17 -9.04
N TRP A 52 -17.47 6.31 -9.10
CA TRP A 52 -17.08 6.94 -10.37
C TRP A 52 -15.61 6.67 -10.77
N MET A 53 -14.72 6.50 -9.79
CA MET A 53 -13.31 6.13 -10.02
C MET A 53 -13.18 4.66 -10.38
N ASN A 54 -12.17 4.34 -11.18
CA ASN A 54 -11.76 2.96 -11.48
C ASN A 54 -10.27 2.69 -11.14
N LEU A 55 -9.57 3.67 -10.56
CA LEU A 55 -8.25 3.50 -9.96
C LEU A 55 -8.07 4.47 -8.79
N LEU A 56 -7.20 4.10 -7.85
CA LEU A 56 -6.77 4.94 -6.74
C LEU A 56 -5.50 5.72 -7.14
N SER A 57 -5.42 6.97 -6.73
CA SER A 57 -4.23 7.80 -6.85
C SER A 57 -3.58 8.01 -5.49
N TYR A 58 -2.27 7.83 -5.41
CA TYR A 58 -1.46 8.15 -4.26
C TYR A 58 -0.52 9.32 -4.59
N GLY A 59 -0.62 10.37 -3.79
CA GLY A 59 0.24 11.57 -3.86
C GLY A 59 1.32 11.60 -2.79
N THR A 60 1.54 10.48 -2.10
CA THR A 60 2.50 10.33 -0.99
C THR A 60 3.55 9.26 -1.27
N THR A 61 4.76 9.47 -0.74
CA THR A 61 5.83 8.46 -0.70
C THR A 61 5.80 7.61 0.57
N ASP A 62 4.87 7.89 1.49
CA ASP A 62 4.75 7.13 2.73
C ASP A 62 4.25 5.70 2.46
N PRO A 63 5.08 4.66 2.73
CA PRO A 63 4.74 3.29 2.41
C PRO A 63 3.56 2.75 3.24
N ASN A 64 3.19 3.40 4.35
CA ASN A 64 2.07 2.94 5.18
C ASN A 64 0.73 3.08 4.45
N VAL A 65 0.55 4.15 3.68
CA VAL A 65 -0.76 4.48 3.08
C VAL A 65 -1.17 3.43 2.06
N GLY A 66 -0.44 3.30 0.95
CA GLY A 66 -0.88 2.38 -0.10
C GLY A 66 -0.70 0.91 0.25
N ALA A 67 0.24 0.54 1.13
CA ALA A 67 0.31 -0.86 1.61
C ALA A 67 -0.93 -1.26 2.42
N VAL A 68 -1.43 -0.37 3.28
CA VAL A 68 -2.66 -0.60 4.03
C VAL A 68 -3.85 -0.56 3.08
N GLU A 69 -3.97 0.47 2.26
CA GLU A 69 -5.12 0.66 1.39
C GLU A 69 -5.25 -0.43 0.30
N HIS A 70 -4.16 -1.03 -0.17
CA HIS A 70 -4.20 -2.21 -1.06
C HIS A 70 -4.95 -3.39 -0.44
N GLN A 71 -4.93 -3.53 0.89
CA GLN A 71 -5.69 -4.57 1.59
C GLN A 71 -7.17 -4.20 1.77
N LEU A 72 -7.50 -2.90 1.70
CA LEU A 72 -8.85 -2.38 1.96
C LEU A 72 -9.67 -2.22 0.68
N TYR A 73 -9.02 -1.97 -0.45
CA TYR A 73 -9.69 -1.64 -1.71
C TYR A 73 -9.28 -2.59 -2.83
N GLY A 74 -10.29 -3.14 -3.53
CA GLY A 74 -10.09 -3.93 -4.75
C GLY A 74 -9.91 -3.08 -6.01
N LEU A 75 -9.26 -1.91 -5.91
CA LEU A 75 -9.01 -1.01 -7.04
C LEU A 75 -7.50 -0.92 -7.30
N PRO A 76 -7.06 -0.84 -8.56
CA PRO A 76 -5.64 -0.65 -8.87
C PRO A 76 -5.16 0.69 -8.30
N GLY A 77 -4.01 0.65 -7.64
CA GLY A 77 -3.38 1.81 -7.01
C GLY A 77 -2.27 2.39 -7.87
N VAL A 78 -2.27 3.70 -8.11
CA VAL A 78 -1.25 4.38 -8.92
C VAL A 78 -0.52 5.42 -8.06
N ASN A 79 0.80 5.31 -7.97
CA ASN A 79 1.62 6.26 -7.21
C ASN A 79 2.24 7.33 -8.12
N THR A 80 1.93 8.59 -7.83
CA THR A 80 2.41 9.74 -8.59
C THR A 80 3.47 10.56 -7.85
N ALA A 81 3.82 10.17 -6.62
CA ALA A 81 4.73 10.89 -5.74
C ALA A 81 6.19 10.42 -5.80
N ILE A 82 6.52 9.46 -6.66
CA ILE A 82 7.83 8.82 -6.71
C ILE A 82 8.92 9.84 -7.06
N GLN A 83 9.86 10.05 -6.13
CA GLN A 83 10.97 10.99 -6.28
C GLN A 83 12.34 10.31 -6.22
N SER A 84 12.40 9.09 -5.68
CA SER A 84 13.63 8.34 -5.50
C SER A 84 13.47 6.86 -5.83
N GLN A 85 14.61 6.17 -5.95
CA GLN A 85 14.67 4.72 -6.07
C GLN A 85 13.94 4.02 -4.91
N ARG A 86 14.05 4.54 -3.69
CA ARG A 86 13.39 3.96 -2.52
C ARG A 86 11.88 4.11 -2.57
N ASP A 87 11.38 5.26 -3.04
CA ASP A 87 9.94 5.47 -3.22
C ASP A 87 9.37 4.50 -4.26
N LEU A 88 10.10 4.31 -5.38
CA LEU A 88 9.70 3.40 -6.46
C LEU A 88 9.54 1.96 -5.95
N TRP A 89 10.56 1.44 -5.27
CA TRP A 89 10.51 0.06 -4.78
C TRP A 89 9.52 -0.10 -3.64
N ASN A 90 9.36 0.89 -2.75
CA ASN A 90 8.31 0.83 -1.74
C ASN A 90 6.90 0.81 -2.34
N ALA A 91 6.60 1.69 -3.31
CA ALA A 91 5.31 1.68 -4.01
C ALA A 91 5.07 0.33 -4.71
N THR A 92 6.09 -0.21 -5.36
CA THR A 92 6.04 -1.55 -5.97
C THR A 92 5.70 -2.62 -4.93
N MET A 93 6.39 -2.63 -3.78
CA MET A 93 6.14 -3.61 -2.72
C MET A 93 4.78 -3.44 -2.02
N ASN A 94 4.12 -2.29 -2.20
CA ASN A 94 2.75 -2.06 -1.75
C ASN A 94 1.70 -2.68 -2.68
N GLY A 95 2.07 -3.10 -3.89
CA GLY A 95 1.13 -3.47 -4.95
C GLY A 95 0.69 -2.28 -5.82
N GLU A 96 1.34 -1.13 -5.69
CA GLU A 96 1.03 0.05 -6.49
C GLU A 96 1.74 0.03 -7.84
N TYR A 97 1.15 0.71 -8.82
CA TYR A 97 1.71 0.99 -10.14
C TYR A 97 2.45 2.34 -10.12
N PRO A 98 3.79 2.35 -10.28
CA PRO A 98 4.57 3.58 -10.42
C PRO A 98 4.15 4.41 -11.64
N ALA A 99 3.80 5.68 -11.46
CA ALA A 99 3.40 6.59 -12.56
C ALA A 99 4.25 7.86 -12.67
N SER A 100 5.27 8.01 -11.84
CA SER A 100 6.24 9.09 -11.92
C SER A 100 7.65 8.59 -11.56
N GLY A 101 8.63 9.48 -11.64
CA GLY A 101 10.04 9.16 -11.40
C GLY A 101 10.90 9.35 -12.65
N SER A 102 12.20 9.48 -12.45
CA SER A 102 13.17 9.66 -13.52
C SER A 102 14.57 9.23 -13.09
N GLY A 103 15.31 8.61 -13.99
CA GLY A 103 16.69 8.19 -13.76
C GLY A 103 16.90 6.70 -13.97
N ARG A 104 18.13 6.25 -13.72
CA ARG A 104 18.56 4.87 -14.02
C ARG A 104 17.78 3.81 -13.25
N TYR A 105 17.33 4.13 -12.03
CA TYR A 105 16.54 3.22 -11.20
C TYR A 105 15.16 2.90 -11.81
N MET A 106 14.56 3.81 -12.59
CA MET A 106 13.32 3.54 -13.32
C MET A 106 13.56 2.53 -14.46
N THR A 107 14.67 2.67 -15.17
CA THR A 107 15.08 1.69 -16.20
C THR A 107 15.36 0.32 -15.57
N ALA A 108 16.10 0.29 -14.46
CA ALA A 108 16.39 -0.94 -13.73
C ALA A 108 15.10 -1.67 -13.28
N TRP A 109 14.15 -0.91 -12.73
CA TRP A 109 12.83 -1.43 -12.36
C TRP A 109 12.06 -1.94 -13.58
N PHE A 110 12.00 -1.16 -14.67
CA PHE A 110 11.27 -1.54 -15.87
C PHE A 110 11.84 -2.82 -16.49
N ASP A 111 13.18 -2.92 -16.58
CA ASP A 111 13.86 -4.09 -17.10
C ASP A 111 13.64 -5.31 -16.20
N LEU A 112 13.65 -5.15 -14.87
CA LEU A 112 13.30 -6.25 -13.97
C LEU A 112 11.86 -6.70 -14.20
N MET A 113 10.89 -5.79 -14.06
CA MET A 113 9.46 -6.12 -14.13
C MET A 113 9.00 -6.62 -15.49
N SER A 114 9.64 -6.16 -16.58
CA SER A 114 9.36 -6.66 -17.93
C SER A 114 9.73 -8.14 -18.12
N ASN A 115 10.61 -8.67 -17.25
CA ASN A 115 10.98 -10.08 -17.23
C ASN A 115 10.17 -10.90 -16.22
N THR A 116 9.12 -10.33 -15.62
CA THR A 116 8.23 -11.01 -14.68
C THR A 116 6.79 -11.03 -15.20
N ARG A 117 5.92 -11.79 -14.53
CA ARG A 117 4.47 -11.69 -14.74
C ARG A 117 3.91 -10.56 -13.86
N TYR A 118 4.37 -9.33 -14.14
CA TYR A 118 4.16 -8.15 -13.29
C TYR A 118 2.71 -7.98 -12.79
N TRP A 119 1.73 -8.16 -13.68
CA TRP A 119 0.30 -8.00 -13.40
C TRP A 119 -0.30 -9.04 -12.44
N GLU A 120 0.47 -10.07 -12.07
CA GLU A 120 0.04 -11.14 -11.17
C GLU A 120 0.88 -11.22 -9.90
N LEU A 121 1.85 -10.31 -9.76
CA LEU A 121 2.60 -10.13 -8.53
C LEU A 121 1.70 -9.45 -7.50
N GLU A 122 1.64 -10.01 -6.30
CA GLU A 122 0.90 -9.44 -5.17
C GLU A 122 1.83 -9.22 -3.97
N PRO A 123 1.54 -8.26 -3.07
CA PRO A 123 2.28 -8.12 -1.82
C PRO A 123 2.39 -9.45 -1.07
N TYR A 124 3.62 -9.80 -0.68
CA TYR A 124 3.96 -11.07 -0.04
C TYR A 124 4.51 -10.84 1.36
N PHE A 125 3.94 -11.55 2.34
CA PHE A 125 4.16 -11.25 3.76
C PHE A 125 4.97 -12.31 4.52
N ASP A 126 5.18 -13.50 3.95
CA ASP A 126 6.02 -14.53 4.57
C ASP A 126 7.52 -14.29 4.30
N VAL A 127 7.93 -13.05 4.58
CA VAL A 127 9.28 -12.52 4.45
C VAL A 127 9.72 -11.88 5.78
N ASP A 128 11.00 -12.00 6.09
CA ASP A 128 11.66 -11.25 7.16
C ASP A 128 12.92 -10.57 6.62
N GLY A 129 13.21 -9.36 7.10
CA GLY A 129 14.35 -8.56 6.61
C GLY A 129 14.09 -7.75 5.33
N GLY A 130 12.85 -7.72 4.82
CA GLY A 130 12.48 -6.94 3.62
C GLY A 130 10.98 -6.86 3.39
N ARG A 131 10.60 -6.26 2.25
CA ARG A 131 9.23 -6.17 1.75
C ARG A 131 9.16 -6.87 0.40
N ALA A 132 8.11 -7.61 0.11
CA ALA A 132 8.11 -8.47 -1.07
C ALA A 132 6.82 -8.37 -1.88
N VAL A 133 6.95 -8.66 -3.17
CA VAL A 133 5.85 -9.08 -4.04
C VAL A 133 6.17 -10.46 -4.60
N ALA A 134 5.13 -11.27 -4.82
CA ALA A 134 5.32 -12.61 -5.33
C ALA A 134 4.18 -13.05 -6.26
N LEU A 135 4.57 -13.85 -7.26
CA LEU A 135 3.73 -14.87 -7.85
C LEU A 135 4.24 -16.19 -7.26
N GLU A 136 3.54 -16.66 -6.23
CA GLU A 136 4.00 -17.79 -5.42
C GLU A 136 4.31 -19.02 -6.29
N GLY A 137 5.44 -19.66 -5.99
CA GLY A 137 5.93 -20.79 -6.76
C GLY A 137 6.50 -20.45 -8.13
N VAL A 138 6.60 -19.17 -8.52
CA VAL A 138 7.20 -18.72 -9.78
C VAL A 138 8.27 -17.65 -9.56
N ASP A 139 7.93 -16.55 -8.89
CA ASP A 139 8.80 -15.38 -8.77
C ASP A 139 8.54 -14.66 -7.45
N TYR A 140 9.60 -14.45 -6.68
CA TYR A 140 9.58 -13.71 -5.42
C TYR A 140 10.60 -12.57 -5.52
N ILE A 141 10.13 -11.34 -5.41
CA ILE A 141 10.95 -10.13 -5.49
C ILE A 141 10.89 -9.45 -4.13
N VAL A 142 12.03 -9.36 -3.45
CA VAL A 142 12.14 -8.78 -2.11
C VAL A 142 13.01 -7.54 -2.16
N TYR A 143 12.46 -6.41 -1.75
CA TYR A 143 13.19 -5.17 -1.52
C TYR A 143 13.67 -5.04 -0.09
N ILE A 144 14.96 -4.74 0.06
CA ILE A 144 15.70 -4.70 1.31
C ILE A 144 16.30 -3.30 1.43
N ASP A 145 15.60 -2.42 2.14
CA ASP A 145 15.99 -1.02 2.39
C ASP A 145 16.98 -0.86 3.56
N LYS A 146 17.18 -1.95 4.32
CA LYS A 146 18.12 -2.07 5.42
C LYS A 146 18.88 -3.38 5.27
N PRO A 147 20.03 -3.37 4.56
CA PRO A 147 20.78 -4.57 4.24
C PRO A 147 21.14 -5.41 5.48
N GLY A 148 20.77 -6.68 5.43
CA GLY A 148 20.96 -7.65 6.50
C GLY A 148 20.39 -9.02 6.11
N PRO A 149 20.36 -9.98 7.04
CA PRO A 149 19.75 -11.29 6.80
C PRO A 149 18.30 -11.17 6.36
N VAL A 150 17.95 -11.90 5.30
CA VAL A 150 16.59 -12.02 4.78
C VAL A 150 16.17 -13.49 4.81
N GLU A 151 14.93 -13.73 5.22
CA GLU A 151 14.29 -15.03 5.16
C GLU A 151 13.03 -14.94 4.32
N VAL A 152 12.83 -15.88 3.39
CA VAL A 152 11.67 -15.91 2.51
C VAL A 152 11.10 -17.33 2.52
N THR A 153 9.83 -17.46 2.85
CA THR A 153 9.12 -18.72 2.64
C THR A 153 8.75 -18.81 1.15
N VAL A 154 8.98 -19.96 0.54
CA VAL A 154 8.69 -20.19 -0.88
C VAL A 154 8.02 -21.55 -1.06
N ILE A 155 7.31 -21.76 -2.15
CA ILE A 155 6.80 -23.09 -2.49
C ILE A 155 7.98 -24.04 -2.79
N ASN A 156 7.85 -25.32 -2.44
CA ASN A 156 8.96 -26.28 -2.55
C ASN A 156 9.35 -26.60 -4.00
N HIS A 157 10.29 -25.83 -4.56
CA HIS A 157 10.83 -26.00 -5.91
C HIS A 157 12.32 -25.70 -5.95
N GLY A 158 12.93 -25.87 -7.13
CA GLY A 158 14.27 -25.33 -7.42
C GLY A 158 14.16 -23.95 -8.04
N TYR A 159 15.01 -23.03 -7.61
CA TYR A 159 15.00 -21.61 -7.96
C TYR A 159 16.40 -21.13 -8.35
N ASP A 160 16.46 -20.25 -9.34
CA ASP A 160 17.56 -19.34 -9.56
C ASP A 160 17.45 -18.21 -8.52
N VAL A 161 18.60 -17.73 -8.05
CA VAL A 161 18.66 -16.67 -7.03
C VAL A 161 19.62 -15.60 -7.50
N ALA A 162 19.20 -14.34 -7.43
CA ALA A 162 20.02 -13.20 -7.79
C ALA A 162 19.83 -12.04 -6.81
N TRP A 163 20.94 -11.34 -6.54
CA TRP A 163 20.95 -10.04 -5.88
C TRP A 163 21.06 -8.96 -6.94
N ILE A 164 20.23 -7.93 -6.85
CA ILE A 164 20.16 -6.88 -7.85
C ILE A 164 20.32 -5.52 -7.16
N ASP A 165 21.19 -4.68 -7.70
CA ASP A 165 21.29 -3.29 -7.29
C ASP A 165 20.04 -2.52 -7.79
N PRO A 166 19.18 -2.03 -6.89
CA PRO A 166 17.93 -1.36 -7.26
C PRO A 166 18.13 -0.01 -7.98
N ALA A 167 19.32 0.60 -7.89
CA ALA A 167 19.63 1.86 -8.55
C ALA A 167 20.11 1.66 -10.00
N THR A 168 20.78 0.54 -10.28
CA THR A 168 21.47 0.32 -11.55
C THR A 168 20.95 -0.86 -12.37
N GLY A 169 20.28 -1.82 -11.73
CA GLY A 169 19.84 -3.09 -12.32
C GLY A 169 20.94 -4.14 -12.42
N GLU A 170 22.14 -3.88 -11.88
CA GLU A 170 23.24 -4.84 -11.91
C GLU A 170 22.91 -6.09 -11.11
N ARG A 171 23.07 -7.27 -11.72
CA ARG A 171 22.71 -8.57 -11.13
C ARG A 171 23.94 -9.35 -10.71
N THR A 172 23.97 -9.80 -9.47
CA THR A 172 24.93 -10.76 -8.92
C THR A 172 24.24 -12.09 -8.70
N LYS A 173 24.56 -13.10 -9.53
CA LYS A 173 23.99 -14.44 -9.37
C LYS A 173 24.46 -15.08 -8.06
N ALA A 174 23.51 -15.57 -7.27
CA ALA A 174 23.76 -16.39 -6.10
C ALA A 174 23.64 -17.89 -6.45
N LYS A 175 23.94 -18.75 -5.48
CA LYS A 175 23.78 -20.19 -5.65
C LYS A 175 22.29 -20.54 -5.79
N ASP A 176 21.97 -21.36 -6.79
CA ASP A 176 20.63 -21.92 -6.96
C ASP A 176 20.14 -22.58 -5.66
N TYR A 177 18.84 -22.43 -5.39
CA TYR A 177 18.21 -22.86 -4.14
C TYR A 177 17.14 -23.93 -4.39
N LYS A 178 16.96 -24.84 -3.45
CA LYS A 178 15.83 -25.79 -3.45
C LYS A 178 15.30 -26.00 -2.05
N GLY A 179 14.00 -25.75 -1.84
CA GLY A 179 13.35 -25.93 -0.55
C GLY A 179 12.16 -25.00 -0.36
N GLN A 180 11.73 -24.84 0.90
CA GLN A 180 10.57 -24.04 1.32
C GLN A 180 10.93 -22.77 2.11
N HIS A 181 12.17 -22.66 2.57
CA HIS A 181 12.64 -21.57 3.41
C HIS A 181 14.01 -21.10 2.94
N PHE A 182 14.02 -20.06 2.12
CA PHE A 182 15.26 -19.43 1.69
C PHE A 182 15.79 -18.52 2.81
N SER A 183 17.09 -18.54 3.01
CA SER A 183 17.80 -17.59 3.88
C SER A 183 19.06 -17.12 3.17
N GLY A 184 19.32 -15.82 3.22
CA GLY A 184 20.48 -15.21 2.56
C GLY A 184 20.85 -13.87 3.16
N GLU A 185 22.02 -13.37 2.77
CA GLU A 185 22.47 -12.00 3.06
C GLU A 185 22.89 -11.32 1.74
N PRO A 186 22.60 -10.02 1.58
CA PRO A 186 23.06 -9.27 0.42
C PRO A 186 24.59 -9.25 0.29
N PRO A 187 25.14 -9.03 -0.91
CA PRO A 187 26.59 -9.01 -1.15
C PRO A 187 27.35 -8.01 -0.27
N ASP A 188 26.75 -6.87 0.05
CA ASP A 188 27.27 -5.90 1.00
C ASP A 188 26.13 -5.14 1.70
N ARG A 189 26.50 -4.22 2.60
CA ARG A 189 25.56 -3.41 3.40
C ARG A 189 25.59 -1.92 3.07
N SER A 190 26.17 -1.54 1.94
CA SER A 190 26.43 -0.15 1.57
C SER A 190 25.24 0.57 0.94
N HIS A 191 24.31 -0.19 0.37
CA HIS A 191 23.10 0.33 -0.28
C HIS A 191 21.97 -0.70 -0.22
N ASP A 192 20.76 -0.30 -0.61
CA ASP A 192 19.57 -1.16 -0.68
C ASP A 192 19.77 -2.31 -1.69
N TRP A 193 19.05 -3.41 -1.53
CA TRP A 193 19.13 -4.56 -2.44
C TRP A 193 17.76 -5.05 -2.86
N ILE A 194 17.69 -5.64 -4.05
CA ILE A 194 16.61 -6.54 -4.44
C ILE A 194 17.14 -7.97 -4.41
N LEU A 195 16.41 -8.86 -3.74
CA LEU A 195 16.58 -10.30 -3.87
C LEU A 195 15.49 -10.81 -4.80
N GLU A 196 15.89 -11.51 -5.86
CA GLU A 196 14.98 -12.23 -6.74
C GLU A 196 15.22 -13.73 -6.55
N ILE A 197 14.14 -14.47 -6.26
CA ILE A 197 14.10 -15.93 -6.18
C ILE A 197 13.09 -16.39 -7.23
N SER A 198 13.58 -16.92 -8.34
CA SER A 198 12.77 -17.13 -9.53
C SER A 198 12.91 -18.52 -10.12
N ARG A 199 11.87 -18.98 -10.81
CA ARG A 199 11.92 -20.16 -11.67
C ARG A 199 11.97 -19.72 -13.11
N GLU A 200 13.16 -19.37 -13.59
CA GLU A 200 13.37 -18.82 -14.94
C GLU A 200 12.78 -19.71 -16.05
N GLY A 201 12.88 -21.05 -15.90
CA GLY A 201 12.26 -22.00 -16.84
C GLY A 201 10.72 -21.99 -16.85
N HIS A 202 10.08 -21.48 -15.80
CA HIS A 202 8.61 -21.35 -15.71
C HIS A 202 8.11 -19.94 -16.06
N LYS A 203 9.00 -18.94 -16.11
CA LYS A 203 8.68 -17.60 -16.65
C LYS A 203 8.38 -17.62 -18.15
N GLN A 204 8.81 -18.65 -18.89
CA GLN A 204 8.64 -18.74 -20.35
C GLN A 204 7.20 -18.94 -20.87
N SER A 205 6.18 -19.11 -20.00
CA SER A 205 4.78 -19.26 -20.44
C SER A 205 4.12 -17.95 -20.94
N LEU A 206 4.84 -16.82 -20.97
CA LEU A 206 4.38 -15.49 -21.42
C LEU A 206 3.83 -15.45 -22.87
N LYS A 207 4.05 -16.50 -23.68
CA LYS A 207 3.60 -16.55 -25.09
C LYS A 207 2.26 -17.26 -25.33
N SER A 208 1.71 -17.97 -24.33
CA SER A 208 0.54 -18.84 -24.56
C SER A 208 -0.61 -18.67 -23.57
N TYR A 209 -0.52 -17.74 -22.62
CA TYR A 209 -1.56 -17.60 -21.60
C TYR A 209 -2.51 -16.45 -21.88
N LYS A 210 -3.79 -16.82 -21.94
CA LYS A 210 -4.94 -15.95 -21.68
C LYS A 210 -4.68 -15.27 -20.33
N PHE A 211 -4.96 -13.97 -20.24
CA PHE A 211 -5.03 -13.26 -18.96
C PHE A 211 -6.24 -13.81 -18.19
N ASP A 212 -6.13 -15.04 -17.68
CA ASP A 212 -7.07 -15.57 -16.72
C ASP A 212 -6.70 -14.89 -15.40
N SER A 213 -7.29 -13.71 -15.20
CA SER A 213 -7.10 -12.82 -14.07
C SER A 213 -7.36 -13.53 -12.73
N ARG A 214 -6.41 -14.31 -12.20
CA ARG A 214 -6.54 -15.19 -11.00
C ARG A 214 -7.99 -15.64 -10.76
N GLY A 215 -8.60 -16.13 -11.85
CA GLY A 215 -10.03 -16.16 -12.03
C GLY A 215 -10.48 -17.59 -12.12
N TYR A 216 -10.90 -18.14 -10.99
CA TYR A 216 -11.84 -19.26 -10.87
C TYR A 216 -11.41 -20.66 -11.34
N ASP A 217 -10.46 -20.80 -12.28
CA ASP A 217 -10.20 -22.07 -12.99
C ASP A 217 -8.83 -22.74 -12.72
N ASP A 218 -7.93 -22.11 -11.95
CA ASP A 218 -6.69 -22.75 -11.47
C ASP A 218 -6.93 -23.34 -10.06
N PRO A 219 -6.97 -24.67 -9.89
CA PRO A 219 -7.24 -25.30 -8.59
C PRO A 219 -6.14 -25.07 -7.56
N ASP A 220 -4.94 -24.66 -7.98
CA ASP A 220 -3.79 -24.44 -7.10
C ASP A 220 -3.62 -22.95 -6.72
N VAL A 221 -4.39 -22.03 -7.31
CA VAL A 221 -4.30 -20.58 -7.06
C VAL A 221 -5.64 -20.02 -6.57
N PRO A 222 -5.78 -19.66 -5.28
CA PRO A 222 -7.03 -19.12 -4.77
C PRO A 222 -7.38 -17.77 -5.46
N PRO A 223 -8.69 -17.48 -5.68
CA PRO A 223 -9.10 -16.18 -6.21
C PRO A 223 -8.61 -15.06 -5.29
N ILE A 224 -8.40 -13.86 -5.84
CA ILE A 224 -8.01 -12.68 -5.05
C ILE A 224 -9.10 -12.40 -4.02
N GLN A 225 -8.87 -12.83 -2.78
CA GLN A 225 -9.77 -12.59 -1.66
C GLN A 225 -9.44 -11.19 -1.14
N ILE A 226 -10.41 -10.27 -1.20
CA ILE A 226 -10.32 -9.05 -0.40
C ILE A 226 -10.23 -9.50 1.05
N GLN A 227 -9.18 -9.07 1.73
CA GLN A 227 -8.90 -9.53 3.07
C GLN A 227 -10.04 -9.18 4.04
N GLU A 228 -10.41 -10.13 4.90
CA GLU A 228 -11.30 -9.85 6.02
C GLU A 228 -10.56 -9.02 7.08
N ILE A 229 -11.06 -7.81 7.32
CA ILE A 229 -10.48 -6.87 8.30
C ILE A 229 -10.97 -7.23 9.70
N GLU A 230 -10.04 -7.44 10.63
CA GLU A 230 -10.38 -7.68 12.02
C GLU A 230 -10.82 -6.39 12.72
N THR A 231 -12.08 -6.36 13.15
CA THR A 231 -12.69 -5.22 13.88
C THR A 231 -13.12 -5.59 15.29
N ASN A 232 -13.06 -6.87 15.68
CA ASN A 232 -13.43 -7.29 17.02
C ASN A 232 -12.35 -6.89 18.03
N GLN A 233 -12.66 -5.91 18.88
CA GLN A 233 -11.75 -5.36 19.89
C GLN A 233 -11.10 -6.41 20.79
N GLN A 234 -11.78 -7.54 21.07
CA GLN A 234 -11.22 -8.61 21.91
C GLN A 234 -10.11 -9.41 21.21
N ARG A 235 -10.07 -9.37 19.87
CA ARG A 235 -9.08 -10.09 19.04
C ARG A 235 -7.94 -9.19 18.56
N ILE A 236 -8.12 -7.88 18.63
CA ILE A 236 -7.15 -6.88 18.19
C ILE A 236 -6.02 -6.77 19.24
N PRO A 237 -4.75 -7.08 18.89
CA PRO A 237 -3.61 -7.02 19.81
C PRO A 237 -3.00 -5.62 19.93
N PHE A 238 -3.81 -4.58 19.75
CA PHE A 238 -3.38 -3.19 19.72
C PHE A 238 -4.33 -2.30 20.51
N ASP A 239 -3.81 -1.21 21.05
CA ASP A 239 -4.56 -0.21 21.80
C ASP A 239 -4.13 1.20 21.40
N VAL A 240 -5.10 2.12 21.36
CA VAL A 240 -4.89 3.55 21.06
C VAL A 240 -5.05 4.29 22.37
N SER A 241 -3.93 4.50 23.07
CA SER A 241 -3.92 5.07 24.41
C SER A 241 -3.80 6.59 24.44
N VAL A 242 -3.29 7.19 23.36
CA VAL A 242 -3.09 8.64 23.23
C VAL A 242 -3.57 9.08 21.85
N PRO A 243 -4.41 10.11 21.73
CA PRO A 243 -5.15 10.75 22.83
C PRO A 243 -6.24 9.80 23.37
N PRO A 244 -6.64 9.94 24.66
CA PRO A 244 -7.73 9.13 25.21
C PRO A 244 -9.05 9.43 24.48
N GLU A 245 -9.90 8.43 24.35
CA GLU A 245 -11.18 8.54 23.64
C GLU A 245 -12.04 9.68 24.21
N GLY A 246 -12.68 10.45 23.34
CA GLY A 246 -13.46 11.64 23.71
C GLY A 246 -12.64 12.89 24.01
N ALA A 247 -11.29 12.83 23.96
CA ALA A 247 -10.45 14.01 24.12
C ALA A 247 -10.74 15.09 23.07
N ALA A 248 -10.47 16.34 23.43
CA ALA A 248 -10.47 17.46 22.50
C ALA A 248 -9.19 17.46 21.66
N ILE A 249 -9.33 17.56 20.35
CA ILE A 249 -8.23 17.73 19.39
C ILE A 249 -8.40 19.11 18.77
N SER A 250 -7.41 19.99 18.93
CA SER A 250 -7.42 21.34 18.37
C SER A 250 -6.82 21.35 16.97
N LEU A 251 -7.43 22.09 16.05
CA LEU A 251 -6.83 22.35 14.74
C LEU A 251 -5.61 23.29 14.84
N ALA A 252 -5.57 24.19 15.83
CA ALA A 252 -4.45 25.08 16.06
C ALA A 252 -3.21 24.38 16.66
N MET A 253 -3.40 23.26 17.36
CA MET A 253 -2.31 22.52 18.02
C MET A 253 -2.39 21.02 17.71
N PRO A 254 -1.49 20.50 16.85
CA PRO A 254 -1.43 19.08 16.53
C PRO A 254 -1.36 18.19 17.78
N ALA A 255 -2.35 17.31 17.94
CA ALA A 255 -2.38 16.36 19.04
C ALA A 255 -1.45 15.17 18.75
N LEU A 256 -0.80 14.64 19.80
CA LEU A 256 -0.02 13.41 19.71
C LEU A 256 -0.93 12.20 19.56
N TYR A 257 -0.47 11.18 18.85
CA TYR A 257 -1.08 9.86 18.80
C TYR A 257 -0.09 8.75 19.08
N SER A 258 -0.57 7.62 19.60
CA SER A 258 0.23 6.42 19.79
C SER A 258 -0.60 5.14 19.75
N LEU A 259 -0.08 4.13 19.06
CA LEU A 259 -0.54 2.75 18.96
C LEU A 259 0.38 1.84 19.77
N ARG A 260 -0.17 1.25 20.82
CA ARG A 260 0.52 0.30 21.68
C ARG A 260 0.20 -1.14 21.28
N ILE A 261 1.21 -1.99 21.25
CA ILE A 261 1.04 -3.44 21.10
C ILE A 261 0.69 -4.02 22.47
N THR A 262 -0.46 -4.66 22.60
CA THR A 262 -0.91 -5.29 23.86
C THR A 262 -0.45 -6.75 23.96
N ARG A 263 -0.22 -7.42 22.83
CA ARG A 263 0.29 -8.80 22.76
C ARG A 263 1.41 -8.91 21.73
N GLN A 264 2.64 -9.12 22.20
CA GLN A 264 3.81 -9.33 21.36
C GLN A 264 3.78 -10.71 20.69
N ALA A 265 4.04 -10.77 19.39
CA ALA A 265 4.17 -12.00 18.61
C ALA A 265 5.07 -11.76 17.38
N ARG A 266 5.44 -12.83 16.67
CA ARG A 266 6.17 -12.72 15.38
C ARG A 266 5.43 -11.80 14.39
N ALA A 267 4.10 -11.85 14.39
CA ALA A 267 3.26 -11.01 13.52
C ALA A 267 3.32 -9.51 13.84
N THR A 268 3.75 -9.11 15.05
CA THR A 268 3.83 -7.69 15.46
C THR A 268 5.24 -7.12 15.37
N ARG A 269 6.19 -7.84 14.73
CA ARG A 269 7.59 -7.42 14.57
C ARG A 269 7.76 -6.19 13.68
N SER A 270 6.88 -6.05 12.69
CA SER A 270 6.73 -4.88 11.83
C SER A 270 5.24 -4.57 11.68
N LEU A 271 4.92 -3.29 11.62
CA LEU A 271 3.56 -2.81 11.43
C LEU A 271 3.60 -1.68 10.40
N LEU A 272 2.64 -1.70 9.48
CA LEU A 272 2.29 -0.55 8.66
C LEU A 272 0.97 -0.01 9.21
N VAL A 273 0.92 1.29 9.47
CA VAL A 273 -0.18 1.91 10.19
C VAL A 273 -0.59 3.19 9.49
N GLU A 274 -1.87 3.29 9.19
CA GLU A 274 -2.51 4.46 8.62
C GLU A 274 -3.56 5.00 9.60
N TRP A 275 -3.53 6.31 9.84
CA TRP A 275 -4.53 7.03 10.62
C TRP A 275 -5.35 7.90 9.70
N THR A 276 -6.65 7.66 9.65
CA THR A 276 -7.59 8.47 8.89
C THR A 276 -8.53 9.21 9.82
N GLY A 277 -8.81 10.48 9.53
CA GLY A 277 -9.78 11.30 10.24
C GLY A 277 -10.96 11.61 9.34
N GLU A 278 -12.18 11.64 9.89
CA GLU A 278 -13.40 12.06 9.18
C GLU A 278 -14.37 12.76 10.14
N VAL A 279 -14.95 13.88 9.70
CA VAL A 279 -16.16 14.46 10.31
C VAL A 279 -17.36 14.04 9.47
N THR A 280 -17.93 12.88 9.79
CA THR A 280 -18.97 12.23 8.95
C THR A 280 -20.18 13.13 8.71
N ALA A 281 -20.55 13.99 9.67
CA ALA A 281 -21.67 14.92 9.55
C ALA A 281 -21.51 15.93 8.39
N ASP A 282 -20.27 16.30 8.06
CA ASP A 282 -19.96 17.30 7.04
C ASP A 282 -19.69 16.67 5.66
N GLY A 283 -19.55 15.34 5.58
CA GLY A 283 -19.55 14.60 4.31
C GLY A 283 -18.32 14.77 3.42
N GLU A 284 -17.24 15.39 3.93
CA GLU A 284 -16.01 15.65 3.16
C GLU A 284 -15.16 14.40 2.87
N GLY A 285 -15.54 13.25 3.45
CA GLY A 285 -14.75 12.02 3.44
C GLY A 285 -13.54 12.10 4.34
N TYR A 286 -12.87 10.96 4.51
CA TYR A 286 -11.70 10.91 5.36
C TYR A 286 -10.50 11.64 4.76
N ARG A 287 -9.52 11.93 5.61
CA ARG A 287 -8.17 12.37 5.26
C ARG A 287 -7.17 11.48 5.95
N VAL A 288 -6.04 11.19 5.31
CA VAL A 288 -4.88 10.63 6.02
C VAL A 288 -4.34 11.72 6.93
N ILE A 289 -4.40 11.51 8.24
CA ILE A 289 -4.00 12.49 9.26
C ILE A 289 -2.73 12.07 10.02
N GLY A 290 -2.22 10.88 9.76
CA GLY A 290 -0.99 10.36 10.35
C GLY A 290 -0.66 8.96 9.87
N THR A 291 0.57 8.53 10.08
CA THR A 291 1.08 7.21 9.72
C THR A 291 2.04 6.69 10.78
N GLY A 292 2.32 5.39 10.77
CA GLY A 292 3.19 4.76 11.75
C GLY A 292 2.55 4.65 13.14
N ARG A 293 3.33 4.16 14.11
CA ARG A 293 2.81 3.80 15.44
C ARG A 293 2.59 5.00 16.35
N GLU A 294 3.30 6.10 16.14
CA GLU A 294 3.20 7.30 16.96
C GLU A 294 3.60 8.52 16.15
N GLY A 295 3.15 9.69 16.57
CA GLY A 295 3.40 10.94 15.87
C GLY A 295 2.45 12.05 16.31
N THR A 296 2.27 13.04 15.44
CA THR A 296 1.31 14.13 15.61
C THR A 296 0.29 14.11 14.48
N PHE A 297 -0.98 14.31 14.82
CA PHE A 297 -2.02 14.41 13.80
C PHE A 297 -1.86 15.67 12.95
N HIS A 298 -1.96 15.50 11.63
CA HIS A 298 -2.00 16.56 10.64
C HIS A 298 -3.43 16.65 10.08
N ILE A 299 -4.31 17.34 10.79
CA ILE A 299 -5.73 17.43 10.43
C ILE A 299 -5.95 18.69 9.58
N PRO A 300 -6.34 18.58 8.31
CA PRO A 300 -6.59 19.75 7.48
C PRO A 300 -7.89 20.44 7.91
N PRO A 301 -7.96 21.79 7.91
CA PRO A 301 -9.17 22.52 8.28
C PRO A 301 -10.38 22.20 7.39
N SER A 302 -10.14 21.81 6.13
CA SER A 302 -11.16 21.42 5.16
C SER A 302 -11.94 20.16 5.50
N ILE A 303 -11.56 19.42 6.56
CA ILE A 303 -12.27 18.23 7.01
C ILE A 303 -13.63 18.55 7.64
N ALA A 304 -13.82 19.78 8.14
CA ALA A 304 -15.01 20.21 8.85
C ALA A 304 -15.37 21.67 8.55
N HIS A 305 -16.66 21.93 8.35
CA HIS A 305 -17.22 23.28 8.17
C HIS A 305 -17.72 23.86 9.50
N ASN A 306 -18.16 22.98 10.40
CA ASN A 306 -18.75 23.37 11.68
C ASN A 306 -17.91 22.84 12.84
N ILE A 307 -17.40 23.75 13.67
CA ILE A 307 -16.60 23.43 14.86
C ILE A 307 -17.29 24.02 16.09
N PRO A 308 -17.41 23.27 17.21
CA PRO A 308 -16.86 21.94 17.46
C PRO A 308 -17.56 20.83 16.66
N ALA A 309 -16.79 19.80 16.29
CA ALA A 309 -17.27 18.67 15.49
C ALA A 309 -16.93 17.33 16.17
N SER A 310 -17.68 16.28 15.80
CA SER A 310 -17.32 14.90 16.15
C SER A 310 -16.35 14.35 15.10
N LEU A 311 -15.08 14.18 15.48
CA LEU A 311 -14.06 13.60 14.61
C LEU A 311 -13.95 12.11 14.89
N ARG A 312 -14.29 11.30 13.88
CA ARG A 312 -13.95 9.87 13.88
C ARG A 312 -12.51 9.74 13.39
N VAL A 313 -11.67 9.11 14.19
CA VAL A 313 -10.34 8.67 13.78
C VAL A 313 -10.36 7.16 13.66
N ARG A 314 -9.94 6.65 12.50
CA ARG A 314 -9.77 5.24 12.23
C ARG A 314 -8.29 4.93 12.10
N VAL A 315 -7.86 3.90 12.79
CA VAL A 315 -6.50 3.33 12.67
C VAL A 315 -6.62 2.03 11.90
N SER A 316 -6.02 1.99 10.73
CA SER A 316 -5.88 0.78 9.91
C SER A 316 -4.45 0.25 10.09
N ILE A 317 -4.32 -1.02 10.46
CA ILE A 317 -3.04 -1.62 10.83
C ILE A 317 -2.84 -2.87 9.99
N LEU A 318 -1.72 -2.95 9.30
CA LEU A 318 -1.27 -4.14 8.60
C LEU A 318 -0.07 -4.72 9.33
N ASN A 319 -0.18 -5.97 9.75
CA ASN A 319 0.87 -6.64 10.50
C ASN A 319 1.88 -7.36 9.59
N ALA A 320 2.94 -7.92 10.19
CA ALA A 320 4.01 -8.58 9.46
C ALA A 320 3.62 -9.88 8.72
N ASN A 321 2.40 -10.39 8.96
CA ASN A 321 1.85 -11.54 8.24
C ASN A 321 0.78 -11.11 7.23
N GLY A 322 0.66 -9.81 6.98
CA GLY A 322 -0.32 -9.26 6.06
C GLY A 322 -1.74 -9.21 6.59
N LYS A 323 -2.00 -9.47 7.89
CA LYS A 323 -3.36 -9.34 8.45
C LYS A 323 -3.68 -7.88 8.78
N ALA A 324 -4.81 -7.40 8.24
CA ALA A 324 -5.36 -6.08 8.52
C ALA A 324 -6.27 -6.04 9.76
N TYR A 325 -6.21 -4.93 10.48
CA TYR A 325 -7.04 -4.60 11.65
C TYR A 325 -7.54 -3.17 11.55
N GLN A 326 -8.71 -2.90 12.11
CA GLN A 326 -9.25 -1.53 12.22
C GLN A 326 -9.73 -1.22 13.63
N ILE A 327 -9.34 -0.05 14.13
CA ILE A 327 -9.80 0.51 15.40
C ILE A 327 -10.40 1.89 15.12
N ASP A 328 -11.63 2.13 15.57
CA ASP A 328 -12.26 3.45 15.51
C ASP A 328 -12.23 4.11 16.89
N LYS A 329 -11.92 5.40 16.91
CA LYS A 329 -11.99 6.28 18.08
C LYS A 329 -12.73 7.56 17.71
N VAL A 330 -13.48 8.12 18.66
CA VAL A 330 -14.20 9.38 18.46
C VAL A 330 -13.61 10.44 19.38
N TYR A 331 -13.33 11.60 18.79
CA TYR A 331 -12.76 12.77 19.46
C TYR A 331 -13.60 14.01 19.19
N ARG A 332 -13.42 15.03 20.02
CA ARG A 332 -14.05 16.34 19.80
C ARG A 332 -13.06 17.24 19.06
N LEU A 333 -13.34 17.57 17.82
CA LEU A 333 -12.57 18.57 17.06
C LEU A 333 -12.90 19.97 17.57
N THR A 334 -11.89 20.75 17.88
CA THR A 334 -11.99 22.15 18.31
C THR A 334 -11.11 23.04 17.46
N GLN A 335 -11.33 24.35 17.56
CA GLN A 335 -10.52 25.34 16.87
C GLN A 335 -9.08 25.34 17.41
#